data_AF-A0A662FKZ2-F1
#
_entry.id   AF-A0A662FKZ2-F1
#
_cell.length_a   1.000
_cell.length_b   1.000
_cell.length_c   1.000
_cell.angle_alpha   90.00
_cell.angle_beta   90.00
_cell.angle_gamma   90.00
#
_symmetry.space_group_name_H-M   'P 1'
#
loop_
_entity.id
_entity.type
_entity.pdbx_description
1 polymer ?
#
loop_
_entity_poly.entity_id
_entity_poly.type
_entity_poly.pdbx_seq_one_letter_code
_entity_poly.pdbx_strand_id
1 'polypeptide(L)'
;MSIKEQVKEKIPERLQKYPEFGLFLKWIEENKEDIKNTEELKEALEGQINEDQDFLNKESKAQTQGTDTRQIRPTAKEIDLLKKFKKLFLEHL
;
A
#
# COMPACT_ATOMS: atom_id res chain seq x y z
N MET A 1 -2.23 3.41 -22.51
CA MET A 1 -3.15 3.21 -21.36
C MET A 1 -2.39 3.49 -20.10
N SER A 2 -2.96 4.29 -19.20
CA SER A 2 -2.39 4.49 -17.87
C SER A 2 -2.66 3.26 -17.00
N ILE A 3 -1.76 2.93 -16.06
CA ILE A 3 -1.99 1.85 -15.09
C ILE A 3 -3.31 2.06 -14.33
N LYS A 4 -3.70 3.31 -14.08
CA LYS A 4 -4.97 3.67 -13.45
C LYS A 4 -6.20 3.21 -14.25
N GLU A 5 -6.12 3.27 -15.58
CA GLU A 5 -7.21 2.83 -16.45
C GLU A 5 -7.29 1.31 -16.46
N GLN A 6 -6.15 0.62 -16.55
CA GLN A 6 -6.09 -0.83 -16.45
C GLN A 6 -6.65 -1.34 -15.11
N VAL A 7 -6.32 -0.65 -14.02
CA VAL A 7 -6.81 -0.95 -12.68
C VAL A 7 -8.32 -0.73 -12.57
N LYS A 8 -8.85 0.34 -13.17
CA LYS A 8 -10.30 0.60 -13.22
C LYS A 8 -11.05 -0.40 -14.10
N GLU A 9 -10.47 -0.88 -15.19
CA GLU A 9 -11.12 -1.89 -16.04
C GLU A 9 -11.14 -3.28 -15.39
N LYS A 10 -10.04 -3.68 -14.76
CA LYS A 10 -9.91 -5.01 -14.14
C LYS A 10 -10.67 -5.13 -12.81
N ILE A 11 -10.80 -4.04 -12.05
CA ILE A 11 -11.44 -4.09 -10.73
C ILE A 11 -12.97 -3.99 -10.87
N PRO A 12 -13.74 -4.91 -10.26
CA PRO A 12 -15.20 -4.87 -10.26
C PRO A 12 -15.77 -3.53 -9.78
N GLU A 13 -16.80 -3.00 -10.45
CA GLU A 13 -17.46 -1.73 -10.08
C GLU A 13 -17.92 -1.70 -8.61
N ARG A 14 -18.27 -2.85 -8.03
CA ARG A 14 -18.61 -2.96 -6.61
C ARG A 14 -17.47 -2.51 -5.70
N LEU A 15 -16.24 -2.89 -6.04
CA LEU A 15 -15.03 -2.53 -5.30
C LEU A 15 -14.60 -1.08 -5.59
N GLN A 16 -14.93 -0.54 -6.77
CA GLN A 16 -14.68 0.86 -7.09
C GLN A 16 -15.48 1.85 -6.22
N LYS A 17 -16.60 1.40 -5.66
CA LYS A 17 -17.45 2.22 -4.75
C LYS A 17 -16.86 2.36 -3.34
N TYR A 18 -15.84 1.58 -2.99
CA TYR A 18 -15.22 1.65 -1.68
C TYR A 18 -14.34 2.90 -1.56
N PRO A 19 -14.34 3.60 -0.40
CA PRO A 19 -13.45 4.74 -0.19
C PRO A 19 -11.97 4.35 -0.31
N GLU A 20 -11.63 3.10 0.02
CA GLU A 20 -10.30 2.52 -0.16
C GLU A 20 -9.83 2.52 -1.62
N PHE A 21 -10.73 2.45 -2.59
CA PHE A 21 -10.36 2.46 -4.01
C PHE A 21 -9.83 3.83 -4.44
N GLY A 22 -10.43 4.91 -3.95
CA GLY A 22 -9.93 6.27 -4.16
C GLY A 22 -8.54 6.47 -3.55
N LEU A 23 -8.33 5.93 -2.34
CA LEU A 23 -7.02 5.95 -1.68
C LEU A 23 -5.98 5.11 -2.45
N PHE A 24 -6.38 3.96 -2.98
CA PHE A 24 -5.50 3.12 -3.79
C PHE A 24 -5.09 3.84 -5.09
N LEU A 25 -6.02 4.46 -5.81
CA LEU A 25 -5.70 5.24 -7.01
C LEU A 25 -4.80 6.45 -6.70
N LYS A 26 -4.95 7.06 -5.52
CA LYS A 26 -4.09 8.15 -5.07
C LYS A 26 -2.69 7.64 -4.71
N TRP A 27 -2.58 6.52 -4.01
CA TRP A 27 -1.30 5.88 -3.73
C TRP A 27 -0.56 5.52 -5.03
N ILE A 28 -1.26 4.98 -6.04
CA ILE A 28 -0.71 4.75 -7.38
C ILE A 28 -0.21 6.05 -8.01
N GLU A 29 -0.94 7.16 -7.81
CA GLU A 29 -0.55 8.48 -8.34
C GLU A 29 0.71 9.03 -7.71
N GLU A 30 0.87 8.82 -6.41
CA GLU A 30 2.05 9.25 -5.66
C GLU A 30 3.28 8.41 -6.04
N ASN A 31 3.08 7.13 -6.42
CA ASN A 31 4.12 6.20 -6.87
C ASN A 31 4.24 6.09 -8.40
N LYS A 32 3.63 7.02 -9.16
CA LYS A 32 3.45 6.92 -10.63
C LYS A 32 4.74 6.85 -11.43
N GLU A 33 5.86 7.36 -10.92
CA GLU A 33 7.11 7.40 -11.68
C GLU A 33 7.71 5.99 -11.87
N ASP A 34 7.38 5.05 -10.98
CA ASP A 34 7.97 3.71 -10.96
C ASP A 34 7.04 2.58 -11.47
N ILE A 35 5.73 2.83 -11.62
CA ILE A 35 4.75 1.77 -11.90
C ILE A 35 4.23 1.84 -13.34
N LYS A 36 4.71 0.94 -14.20
CA LYS A 36 4.31 0.79 -15.60
C LYS A 36 3.43 -0.42 -15.86
N ASN A 37 3.57 -1.48 -15.06
CA ASN A 37 2.81 -2.74 -15.19
C ASN A 37 2.12 -3.19 -13.89
N THR A 38 1.13 -4.09 -14.01
CA THR A 38 0.43 -4.67 -12.84
C THR A 38 1.34 -5.50 -11.93
N GLU A 39 2.41 -6.09 -12.48
CA GLU A 39 3.41 -6.81 -11.68
C GLU A 39 4.26 -5.83 -10.85
N GLU A 40 4.74 -4.75 -11.46
CA GLU A 40 5.47 -3.68 -10.75
C GLU A 40 4.59 -3.01 -9.68
N LEU A 41 3.28 -2.89 -9.93
CA LEU A 41 2.32 -2.41 -8.92
C LEU A 41 2.26 -3.34 -7.70
N LYS A 42 2.30 -4.67 -7.92
CA LYS A 42 2.35 -5.66 -6.84
C LYS A 42 3.68 -5.58 -6.10
N GLU A 43 4.78 -5.50 -6.82
CA GLU A 43 6.13 -5.39 -6.25
C GLU A 43 6.32 -4.10 -5.47
N ALA A 44 5.90 -2.95 -5.99
CA ALA A 44 6.00 -1.66 -5.29
C ALA A 44 5.20 -1.68 -3.99
N LEU A 45 3.98 -2.25 -4.03
CA LEU A 45 3.13 -2.33 -2.85
C LEU A 45 3.67 -3.33 -1.82
N GLU A 46 4.20 -4.48 -2.25
CA GLU A 46 4.90 -5.42 -1.35
C GLU A 46 6.20 -4.84 -0.80
N GLY A 47 6.96 -4.13 -1.62
CA GLY A 47 8.18 -3.44 -1.25
C GLY A 47 7.93 -2.44 -0.13
N GLN A 48 6.93 -1.56 -0.30
CA GLN A 48 6.57 -0.58 0.72
C GLN A 48 6.05 -1.24 2.01
N ILE A 49 5.23 -2.29 1.91
CA ILE A 49 4.80 -3.06 3.10
C ILE A 49 6.01 -3.64 3.83
N ASN A 50 6.97 -4.21 3.09
CA ASN A 50 8.16 -4.83 3.68
C ASN A 50 9.08 -3.79 4.32
N GLU A 51 9.29 -2.64 3.68
CA GLU A 51 10.08 -1.53 4.24
C GLU A 51 9.46 -1.01 5.53
N ASP A 52 8.16 -0.74 5.54
CA ASP A 52 7.44 -0.28 6.72
C ASP A 52 7.43 -1.34 7.84
N GLN A 53 7.30 -2.63 7.48
CA GLN A 53 7.41 -3.73 8.44
C GLN A 53 8.84 -3.88 8.98
N ASP A 54 9.86 -3.69 8.16
CA ASP A 54 11.25 -3.75 8.59
C ASP A 54 11.58 -2.57 9.52
N PHE A 55 11.08 -1.37 9.21
CA PHE A 55 11.13 -0.21 10.09
C PHE A 55 10.48 -0.51 11.44
N LEU A 56 9.24 -1.02 11.46
CA LEU A 56 8.58 -1.41 12.71
C LEU A 56 9.35 -2.48 13.47
N ASN A 57 9.92 -3.47 12.78
CA ASN A 57 10.70 -4.54 13.42
C ASN A 57 12.01 -3.99 14.03
N LYS A 58 12.68 -3.06 13.35
CA LYS A 58 13.89 -2.38 13.86
C LYS A 58 13.57 -1.51 15.07
N GLU A 59 12.56 -0.66 14.97
CA GLU A 59 12.14 0.24 16.07
C GLU A 59 11.59 -0.54 17.28
N SER A 60 10.85 -1.62 17.04
CA SER A 60 10.35 -2.50 18.10
C SER A 60 11.48 -3.26 18.80
N LYS A 61 12.52 -3.69 18.08
CA LYS A 61 13.72 -4.29 18.67
C LYS A 61 14.61 -3.27 19.39
N ALA A 62 14.60 -2.02 18.96
CA ALA A 62 15.30 -0.91 19.59
C ALA A 62 14.60 -0.38 20.86
N GLN A 63 13.66 -1.14 21.45
CA GLN A 63 12.99 -0.86 22.73
C GLN A 63 13.94 -0.91 23.93
N THR A 64 14.92 -0.02 23.95
CA THR A 64 15.61 0.48 25.14
C THR A 64 15.12 1.90 25.36
N GLN A 65 14.29 2.10 26.40
CA GLN A 65 13.85 3.37 26.99
C GLN A 65 13.73 4.58 26.02
N GLY A 66 12.51 4.85 25.53
CA GLY A 66 12.17 6.12 24.87
C GLY A 66 11.70 6.02 23.41
N THR A 67 11.38 4.81 22.93
CA THR A 67 10.92 4.58 21.55
C THR A 67 9.75 5.50 21.18
N ASP A 68 9.89 6.24 20.08
CA ASP A 68 8.93 7.26 19.67
C ASP A 68 7.66 6.63 19.08
N THR A 69 6.76 6.21 19.97
CA THR A 69 5.46 5.63 19.64
C THR A 69 4.60 6.49 18.71
N ARG A 70 4.96 7.77 18.52
CA ARG A 70 4.32 8.68 17.57
C ARG A 70 4.57 8.30 16.11
N GLN A 71 5.69 7.65 15.79
CA GLN A 71 6.00 7.19 14.43
C GLN A 71 5.55 5.75 14.20
N ILE A 72 5.62 4.89 15.23
CA ILE A 72 5.23 3.47 15.15
C ILE A 72 3.72 3.30 14.84
N ARG A 73 2.85 4.08 15.48
CA ARG A 73 1.39 3.93 15.32
C ARG A 73 0.88 4.29 13.91
N PRO A 74 1.28 5.42 13.31
CA PRO A 74 0.94 5.73 11.92
C PRO A 74 1.44 4.69 10.93
N THR A 75 2.70 4.27 11.02
CA THR A 75 3.29 3.27 10.10
C THR A 75 2.56 1.93 10.19
N ALA A 76 2.17 1.49 11.39
CA ALA A 76 1.36 0.26 11.54
C ALA A 76 -0.01 0.37 10.85
N LYS A 77 -0.68 1.54 10.93
CA LYS A 77 -1.96 1.77 10.24
C LYS A 77 -1.79 1.84 8.72
N GLU A 78 -0.68 2.40 8.26
CA GLU A 78 -0.34 2.49 6.85
C GLU A 78 -0.11 1.10 6.25
N ILE A 79 0.65 0.24 6.93
CA ILE A 79 0.81 -1.17 6.55
C ILE A 79 -0.54 -1.89 6.47
N ASP A 80 -1.41 -1.70 7.45
CA ASP A 80 -2.74 -2.32 7.43
C ASP A 80 -3.58 -1.84 6.25
N LEU A 81 -3.45 -0.56 5.87
CA LEU A 81 -4.10 0.00 4.69
C LEU A 81 -3.53 -0.60 3.39
N LEU A 82 -2.21 -0.67 3.25
CA LEU A 82 -1.55 -1.28 2.10
C LEU A 82 -1.92 -2.76 1.96
N LYS A 83 -1.92 -3.52 3.07
CA LYS A 83 -2.38 -4.92 3.07
C LYS A 83 -3.85 -5.05 2.66
N LYS A 84 -4.71 -4.10 3.05
CA LYS A 84 -6.10 -4.06 2.57
C LYS A 84 -6.18 -3.81 1.07
N PHE A 85 -5.37 -2.92 0.51
CA PHE A 85 -5.31 -2.73 -0.94
C PHE A 85 -4.88 -3.99 -1.67
N LYS A 86 -3.87 -4.69 -1.15
CA LYS A 86 -3.45 -5.98 -1.69
C LYS A 86 -4.59 -6.99 -1.74
N LYS A 87 -5.29 -7.16 -0.62
CA LYS A 87 -6.39 -8.12 -0.52
C LYS A 87 -7.60 -7.75 -1.37
N LEU A 88 -7.98 -6.47 -1.39
CA LEU A 88 -9.20 -6.01 -2.06
C LEU A 88 -9.01 -5.77 -3.55
N PHE A 89 -7.82 -5.42 -4.01
CA PHE A 89 -7.59 -4.94 -5.37
C PHE A 89 -6.57 -5.78 -6.13
N LEU A 90 -5.44 -6.17 -5.51
CA LEU A 90 -4.40 -6.96 -6.20
C LEU A 90 -4.82 -8.41 -6.48
N GLU A 91 -5.74 -9.00 -5.71
CA GLU A 91 -6.31 -10.33 -6.02
C GLU A 91 -7.14 -10.33 -7.31
N HIS A 92 -7.63 -9.17 -7.75
CA HIS A 92 -8.43 -9.02 -8.97
C HIS A 92 -7.63 -8.52 -10.18
N LEU A 93 -6.33 -8.24 -10.01
CA LEU A 93 -5.44 -7.66 -11.03
C LEU A 93 -4.50 -8.68 -11.67
#